data_AF-A0A3D2CB10-F1
#
_entry.id   AF-A0A3D2CB10-F1
#
_cell.length_a   1.000
_cell.length_b   1.000
_cell.length_c   1.000
_cell.angle_alpha   90.00
_cell.angle_beta   90.00
_cell.angle_gamma   90.00
#
_symmetry.space_group_name_H-M   'P 1'
#
loop_
_entity.id
_entity.type
_entity.pdbx_description
1 polymer ?
#
loop_
_entity_poly.entity_id
_entity_poly.type
_entity_poly.pdbx_seq_one_letter_code
_entity_poly.pdbx_strand_id
1 'polypeptide(L)'
;TTGIDNAFGEVLPALENTEFIAAEALINATIRTGELMLLVSMDHVDDGMTDDCIDLSLGRASGVPMLGTDEAFLPGQTLARDSSFDNAIVTNTAVVDGVAVGSPITATIPIQILDAAIEFEILDGAVRLEQHEDGLASGVFAGGLDIATIINVVANEGVAQELKDLLSSVLYVVADLAPDESGECQQLSITFEYTATPVYLFAEE
;
A
#
# COMPACT_ATOMS: atom_id res chain seq x y z
N THR A 1 -14.56 13.13 10.37
CA THR A 1 -14.45 11.71 10.00
C THR A 1 -13.28 11.15 10.78
N THR A 2 -13.43 9.97 11.37
CA THR A 2 -12.32 9.29 12.04
C THR A 2 -11.37 8.79 10.94
N GLY A 3 -10.14 9.30 10.90
CA GLY A 3 -9.11 8.84 9.97
C GLY A 3 -8.49 7.53 10.46
N ILE A 4 -7.80 6.83 9.57
CA ILE A 4 -6.85 5.79 9.97
C ILE A 4 -5.57 6.52 10.35
N ASP A 5 -5.08 6.31 11.57
CA ASP A 5 -3.83 6.92 12.04
C ASP A 5 -2.60 6.26 11.37
N ASN A 6 -1.39 6.65 11.77
CA ASN A 6 -0.16 6.01 11.31
C ASN A 6 0.70 5.59 12.51
N ALA A 7 0.13 4.73 13.36
CA ALA A 7 0.82 4.21 14.55
C ALA A 7 2.12 3.48 14.18
N PHE A 8 2.17 2.83 13.01
CA PHE A 8 3.39 2.21 12.49
C PHE A 8 4.55 3.20 12.34
N GLY A 9 4.27 4.46 12.04
CA GLY A 9 5.28 5.52 11.94
C GLY A 9 6.09 5.73 13.22
N GLU A 10 5.53 5.41 14.39
CA GLU A 10 6.23 5.51 15.68
C GLU A 10 7.28 4.42 15.88
N VAL A 11 7.17 3.31 15.13
CA VAL A 11 8.06 2.14 15.23
C VAL A 11 9.28 2.30 14.32
N LEU A 12 9.18 3.09 13.25
CA LEU A 12 10.25 3.28 12.27
C LEU A 12 11.59 3.69 12.90
N PRO A 13 11.67 4.68 13.81
CA PRO A 13 12.95 5.07 14.42
C PRO A 13 13.59 3.94 15.22
N ALA A 14 12.78 3.07 15.86
CA ALA A 14 13.31 1.93 16.60
C ALA A 14 13.89 0.88 15.65
N LEU A 15 13.26 0.65 14.50
CA LEU A 15 13.75 -0.25 13.45
C LEU A 15 15.02 0.28 12.77
N GLU A 16 15.08 1.57 12.47
CA GLU A 16 16.24 2.22 11.83
C GLU A 16 17.51 2.17 12.69
N ASN A 17 17.37 2.07 14.02
CA ASN A 17 18.50 1.89 14.94
C ASN A 17 19.06 0.46 14.97
N THR A 18 18.50 -0.46 14.18
CA THR A 18 18.92 -1.87 14.09
C THR A 18 19.58 -2.16 12.75
N GLU A 19 20.07 -3.38 12.54
CA GLU A 19 20.55 -3.84 11.22
C GLU A 19 19.40 -4.07 10.22
N PHE A 20 18.15 -3.80 10.61
CA PHE A 20 17.02 -3.80 9.69
C PHE A 20 17.29 -2.74 8.61
N ILE A 21 17.52 -3.21 7.38
CA ILE A 21 17.77 -2.37 6.21
C ILE A 21 16.68 -1.31 6.13
N ALA A 22 17.05 -0.07 5.81
CA ALA A 22 16.11 1.03 5.61
C ALA A 22 14.95 0.57 4.71
N ALA A 23 13.79 0.29 5.30
CA ALA A 23 12.65 -0.34 4.63
C ALA A 23 12.21 0.48 3.41
N GLU A 24 12.33 1.79 3.51
CA GLU A 24 12.11 2.74 2.43
C GLU A 24 13.01 2.48 1.21
N ALA A 25 14.30 2.22 1.41
CA ALA A 25 15.24 1.97 0.32
C ALA A 25 14.93 0.66 -0.41
N LEU A 26 14.46 -0.36 0.33
CA LEU A 26 14.02 -1.64 -0.22
C LEU A 26 12.73 -1.48 -1.03
N ILE A 27 11.70 -0.86 -0.45
CA ILE A 27 10.44 -0.60 -1.17
C ILE A 27 10.69 0.19 -2.45
N ASN A 28 11.53 1.23 -2.39
CA ASN A 28 11.91 2.01 -3.58
C ASN A 28 12.68 1.17 -4.61
N ALA A 29 13.48 0.18 -4.19
CA ALA A 29 14.14 -0.75 -5.11
C ALA A 29 13.13 -1.71 -5.77
N THR A 30 12.19 -2.26 -5.00
CA THR A 30 11.11 -3.14 -5.50
C THR A 30 10.19 -2.40 -6.49
N ILE A 31 9.93 -1.11 -6.26
CA ILE A 31 9.18 -0.26 -7.20
C ILE A 31 9.98 -0.05 -8.49
N ARG A 32 11.26 0.36 -8.39
CA ARG A 32 12.11 0.64 -9.57
C ARG A 32 12.38 -0.61 -10.43
N THR A 33 12.41 -1.79 -9.83
CA THR A 33 12.60 -3.06 -10.55
C THR A 33 11.32 -3.58 -11.20
N GLY A 34 10.16 -2.98 -10.92
CA GLY A 34 8.86 -3.43 -11.40
C GLY A 34 8.26 -4.57 -10.58
N GLU A 35 8.91 -4.97 -9.49
CA GLU A 35 8.41 -6.02 -8.60
C GLU A 35 7.18 -5.55 -7.81
N LEU A 36 7.05 -4.25 -7.54
CA LEU A 36 5.87 -3.65 -6.92
C LEU A 36 5.34 -2.48 -7.76
N MET A 37 4.31 -2.73 -8.55
CA MET A 37 3.60 -1.73 -9.35
C MET A 37 2.12 -1.77 -9.04
N LEU A 38 1.68 -0.95 -8.10
CA LEU A 38 0.27 -0.86 -7.75
C LEU A 38 -0.49 0.00 -8.77
N LEU A 39 -1.70 -0.41 -9.09
CA LEU A 39 -2.62 0.29 -9.97
C LEU A 39 -3.79 0.81 -9.13
N VAL A 40 -4.03 2.12 -9.18
CA VAL A 40 -5.28 2.69 -8.70
C VAL A 40 -6.09 3.12 -9.92
N SER A 41 -7.27 2.56 -10.10
CA SER A 41 -8.13 2.82 -11.26
C SER A 41 -9.53 3.24 -10.86
N MET A 42 -10.11 4.15 -11.64
CA MET A 42 -11.53 4.46 -11.58
C MET A 42 -12.20 3.93 -12.85
N ASP A 43 -13.22 3.10 -12.67
CA ASP A 43 -14.05 2.58 -13.76
C ASP A 43 -15.42 3.27 -13.75
N HIS A 44 -16.12 3.20 -14.89
CA HIS A 44 -17.42 3.85 -15.09
C HIS A 44 -17.43 5.38 -14.94
N VAL A 45 -16.29 6.03 -15.21
CA VAL A 45 -16.14 7.50 -15.11
C VAL A 45 -16.72 8.21 -16.34
N ASP A 46 -17.68 9.10 -16.11
CA ASP A 46 -18.20 10.07 -17.08
C ASP A 46 -17.40 11.39 -17.03
N ASP A 47 -17.06 11.88 -15.83
CA ASP A 47 -16.26 13.09 -15.60
C ASP A 47 -15.21 12.86 -14.49
N GLY A 48 -13.93 12.96 -14.84
CA GLY A 48 -12.82 12.69 -13.92
C GLY A 48 -12.68 13.69 -12.76
N MET A 49 -13.41 14.80 -12.77
CA MET A 49 -13.39 15.79 -11.69
C MET A 49 -14.64 15.75 -10.82
N THR A 50 -15.79 15.34 -11.34
CA THR A 50 -17.03 15.23 -10.55
C THR A 50 -17.94 14.17 -11.13
N ASP A 51 -18.09 13.07 -10.40
CA ASP A 51 -18.92 11.93 -10.80
C ASP A 51 -19.54 11.28 -9.56
N ASP A 52 -20.80 10.87 -9.65
CA ASP A 52 -21.55 10.33 -8.52
C ASP A 52 -21.56 8.78 -8.48
N CYS A 53 -21.05 8.10 -9.51
CA CYS A 53 -21.19 6.66 -9.64
C CYS A 53 -19.99 6.01 -10.36
N ILE A 54 -18.88 5.89 -9.63
CA ILE A 54 -17.68 5.22 -10.12
C ILE A 54 -17.33 3.99 -9.27
N ASP A 55 -16.52 3.11 -9.84
CA ASP A 55 -15.87 2.04 -9.09
C ASP A 55 -14.39 2.38 -8.92
N LEU A 56 -13.89 2.36 -7.69
CA LEU A 56 -12.48 2.59 -7.38
C LEU A 56 -11.81 1.25 -7.08
N SER A 57 -10.72 0.94 -7.76
CA SER A 57 -10.02 -0.32 -7.62
C SER A 57 -8.53 -0.15 -7.33
N LEU A 58 -8.02 -1.04 -6.49
CA LEU A 58 -6.59 -1.25 -6.25
C LEU A 58 -6.20 -2.60 -6.86
N GLY A 59 -5.28 -2.57 -7.80
CA GLY A 59 -4.74 -3.76 -8.47
C GLY A 59 -3.22 -3.70 -8.59
N ARG A 60 -2.68 -4.58 -9.43
CA ARG A 60 -1.24 -4.64 -9.71
C ARG A 60 -0.97 -4.73 -11.21
N ALA A 61 0.08 -4.04 -11.65
CA ALA A 61 0.67 -4.20 -12.96
C ALA A 61 1.86 -5.17 -12.92
N SER A 62 2.16 -5.76 -14.06
CA SER A 62 3.34 -6.58 -14.29
C SER A 62 4.12 -6.08 -15.51
N GLY A 63 5.40 -6.43 -15.56
CA GLY A 63 6.33 -5.99 -16.59
C GLY A 63 7.52 -5.22 -16.01
N VAL A 64 8.34 -4.65 -16.89
CA VAL A 64 9.50 -3.83 -16.50
C VAL A 64 9.18 -2.37 -16.80
N PRO A 65 9.06 -1.50 -15.78
CA PRO A 65 8.77 -0.10 -16.01
C PRO A 65 9.98 0.60 -16.63
N MET A 66 9.72 1.53 -17.55
CA MET A 66 10.72 2.50 -17.97
C MET A 66 10.76 3.63 -16.94
N LEU A 67 11.97 3.95 -16.50
CA LEU A 67 12.21 5.02 -15.55
C LEU A 67 12.85 6.23 -16.22
N GLY A 68 12.56 7.42 -15.72
CA GLY A 68 13.23 8.65 -16.08
C GLY A 68 14.65 8.73 -15.53
N THR A 69 15.36 9.82 -15.85
CA THR A 69 16.69 10.09 -15.28
C THR A 69 16.65 10.41 -13.78
N ASP A 70 15.46 10.72 -13.27
CA ASP A 70 15.12 10.93 -11.87
C ASP A 70 14.62 9.64 -11.18
N GLU A 71 14.68 8.50 -11.86
CA GLU A 71 14.22 7.19 -11.39
C GLU A 71 12.71 7.08 -11.15
N ALA A 72 11.93 8.10 -11.53
CA ALA A 72 10.47 8.06 -11.51
C ALA A 72 9.91 7.28 -12.71
N PHE A 73 8.68 6.78 -12.60
CA PHE A 73 8.01 6.11 -13.70
C PHE A 73 7.76 7.09 -14.85
N LEU A 74 8.12 6.71 -16.08
CA LEU A 74 7.75 7.51 -17.24
C LEU A 74 6.24 7.41 -17.50
N PRO A 75 5.55 8.52 -17.81
CA PRO A 75 4.14 8.50 -18.14
C PRO A 75 3.85 7.89 -19.51
N GLY A 76 2.63 7.39 -19.67
CA GLY A 76 2.09 6.94 -20.94
C GLY A 76 2.63 5.59 -21.43
N GLN A 77 3.29 4.83 -20.57
CA GLN A 77 3.74 3.47 -20.87
C GLN A 77 2.57 2.51 -20.92
N THR A 78 2.72 1.41 -21.66
CA THR A 78 1.75 0.30 -21.66
C THR A 78 2.27 -0.84 -20.80
N LEU A 79 1.50 -1.26 -19.80
CA LEU A 79 1.81 -2.35 -18.88
C LEU A 79 0.78 -3.48 -19.01
N ALA A 80 1.14 -4.67 -18.53
CA ALA A 80 0.20 -5.77 -18.38
C ALA A 80 -0.45 -5.71 -16.99
N ARG A 81 -1.73 -6.06 -16.88
CA ARG A 81 -2.34 -6.28 -15.56
C ARG A 81 -1.85 -7.62 -15.01
N ASP A 82 -1.52 -7.66 -13.72
CA ASP A 82 -1.24 -8.91 -13.02
C ASP A 82 -2.57 -9.58 -12.66
N SER A 83 -2.96 -10.59 -13.45
CA SER A 83 -4.20 -11.34 -13.24
C SER A 83 -4.17 -12.28 -12.03
N SER A 84 -2.99 -12.49 -11.44
CA SER A 84 -2.85 -13.29 -10.20
C SER A 84 -3.07 -12.45 -8.94
N PHE A 85 -3.13 -11.13 -9.07
CA PHE A 85 -3.41 -10.22 -7.98
C PHE A 85 -4.91 -10.10 -7.74
N ASP A 86 -5.33 -10.34 -6.50
CA ASP A 86 -6.73 -10.14 -6.08
C ASP A 86 -7.03 -8.65 -5.97
N ASN A 87 -7.64 -8.09 -7.02
CA ASN A 87 -8.01 -6.69 -7.06
C ASN A 87 -9.03 -6.36 -5.97
N ALA A 88 -8.75 -5.33 -5.18
CA ALA A 88 -9.73 -4.77 -4.27
C ALA A 88 -10.59 -3.74 -5.03
N ILE A 89 -11.91 -3.88 -4.97
CA ILE A 89 -12.84 -3.01 -5.70
C ILE A 89 -13.85 -2.45 -4.71
N VAL A 90 -13.99 -1.12 -4.70
CA VAL A 90 -15.02 -0.38 -3.98
C VAL A 90 -15.99 0.19 -4.99
N THR A 91 -17.20 -0.33 -5.02
CA THR A 91 -18.23 0.08 -5.98
C THR A 91 -19.06 1.25 -5.48
N ASN A 92 -19.64 2.00 -6.41
CA ASN A 92 -20.63 3.06 -6.11
C ASN A 92 -20.06 4.12 -5.16
N THR A 93 -18.83 4.57 -5.47
CA THR A 93 -18.22 5.77 -4.87
C THR A 93 -18.39 6.97 -5.80
N ALA A 94 -17.94 8.13 -5.34
CA ALA A 94 -18.02 9.38 -6.06
C ALA A 94 -16.63 10.04 -6.19
N VAL A 95 -16.47 10.82 -7.25
CA VAL A 95 -15.39 11.79 -7.42
C VAL A 95 -15.95 13.17 -7.09
N VAL A 96 -15.30 13.90 -6.20
CA VAL A 96 -15.65 15.28 -5.87
C VAL A 96 -14.39 16.13 -5.97
N ASP A 97 -14.40 17.14 -6.85
CA ASP A 97 -13.25 18.02 -7.13
C ASP A 97 -11.96 17.24 -7.43
N GLY A 98 -12.06 16.18 -8.25
CA GLY A 98 -10.93 15.31 -8.63
C GLY A 98 -10.50 14.30 -7.57
N VAL A 99 -11.20 14.25 -6.43
CA VAL A 99 -10.89 13.34 -5.31
C VAL A 99 -11.88 12.19 -5.25
N ALA A 100 -11.38 10.96 -5.33
CA ALA A 100 -12.12 9.73 -5.06
C ALA A 100 -11.65 9.09 -3.76
N VAL A 101 -12.58 8.58 -2.95
CA VAL A 101 -12.26 7.82 -1.73
C VAL A 101 -13.01 6.50 -1.76
N GLY A 102 -12.30 5.40 -1.53
CA GLY A 102 -12.86 4.05 -1.45
C GLY A 102 -12.52 3.38 -0.12
N SER A 103 -13.53 2.81 0.52
CA SER A 103 -13.41 2.01 1.74
C SER A 103 -14.68 1.13 1.91
N PRO A 104 -14.59 -0.06 2.54
CA PRO A 104 -13.37 -0.72 3.00
C PRO A 104 -12.57 -1.34 1.84
N ILE A 105 -11.25 -1.36 1.97
CA ILE A 105 -10.34 -2.06 1.06
C ILE A 105 -9.54 -3.09 1.85
N THR A 106 -9.50 -4.31 1.34
CA THR A 106 -8.59 -5.35 1.82
C THR A 106 -7.75 -5.81 0.65
N ALA A 107 -6.43 -5.74 0.80
CA ALA A 107 -5.50 -6.05 -0.27
C ALA A 107 -4.22 -6.68 0.29
N THR A 108 -3.72 -7.70 -0.41
CA THR A 108 -2.45 -8.34 -0.09
C THR A 108 -1.36 -7.76 -0.97
N ILE A 109 -0.42 -7.02 -0.36
CA ILE A 109 0.68 -6.37 -1.06
C ILE A 109 1.92 -7.26 -0.98
N PRO A 110 2.37 -7.85 -2.11
CA PRO A 110 3.60 -8.63 -2.13
C PRO A 110 4.82 -7.70 -2.17
N ILE A 111 5.70 -7.82 -1.18
CA ILE A 111 6.96 -7.10 -1.11
C ILE A 111 8.10 -8.10 -1.07
N GLN A 112 9.05 -7.93 -1.99
CA GLN A 112 10.30 -8.68 -1.99
C GLN A 112 11.34 -7.93 -1.17
N ILE A 113 11.83 -8.56 -0.09
CA ILE A 113 12.93 -8.04 0.72
C ILE A 113 14.06 -9.05 0.66
N LEU A 114 15.16 -8.69 -0.02
CA LEU A 114 16.29 -9.60 -0.28
C LEU A 114 15.80 -10.90 -0.94
N ASP A 115 15.94 -12.04 -0.26
CA ASP A 115 15.51 -13.36 -0.74
C ASP A 115 14.14 -13.78 -0.18
N ALA A 116 13.47 -12.91 0.57
CA ALA A 116 12.19 -13.18 1.20
C ALA A 116 11.03 -12.51 0.46
N ALA A 117 10.03 -13.31 0.07
CA ALA A 117 8.76 -12.83 -0.43
C ALA A 117 7.80 -12.68 0.75
N ILE A 118 7.41 -11.46 1.06
CA ILE A 118 6.53 -11.13 2.18
C ILE A 118 5.20 -10.63 1.62
N GLU A 119 4.11 -11.20 2.10
CA GLU A 119 2.75 -10.79 1.75
C GLU A 119 2.16 -9.99 2.91
N PHE A 120 2.02 -8.68 2.73
CA PHE A 120 1.37 -7.82 3.72
C PHE A 120 -0.10 -7.69 3.38
N GLU A 121 -0.96 -8.32 4.18
CA GLU A 121 -2.40 -8.12 4.09
C GLU A 121 -2.77 -6.82 4.83
N ILE A 122 -3.31 -5.87 4.09
CA ILE A 122 -3.83 -4.61 4.63
C ILE A 122 -5.33 -4.79 4.81
N LEU A 123 -5.80 -4.63 6.04
CA LEU A 123 -7.16 -4.92 6.49
C LEU A 123 -7.96 -3.64 6.67
N ASP A 124 -9.27 -3.69 6.36
CA ASP A 124 -10.25 -2.61 6.58
C ASP A 124 -9.75 -1.20 6.21
N GLY A 125 -9.03 -1.13 5.10
CA GLY A 125 -8.35 0.06 4.65
C GLY A 125 -9.23 1.06 3.91
N ALA A 126 -8.57 2.14 3.50
CA ALA A 126 -9.12 3.15 2.62
C ALA A 126 -8.06 3.57 1.61
N VAL A 127 -8.49 3.83 0.38
CA VAL A 127 -7.68 4.51 -0.63
C VAL A 127 -8.32 5.84 -0.96
N ARG A 128 -7.50 6.88 -0.98
CA ARG A 128 -7.83 8.19 -1.52
C ARG A 128 -6.99 8.40 -2.77
N LEU A 129 -7.63 8.79 -3.85
CA LEU A 129 -7.01 9.19 -5.11
C LEU A 129 -7.37 10.65 -5.37
N GLU A 130 -6.40 11.47 -5.74
CA GLU A 130 -6.56 12.86 -6.16
C GLU A 130 -5.91 13.01 -7.53
N GLN A 131 -6.73 13.32 -8.52
CA GLN A 131 -6.25 13.63 -9.87
C GLN A 131 -5.86 15.10 -9.96
N HIS A 132 -4.72 15.34 -10.60
CA HIS A 132 -4.21 16.68 -10.87
C HIS A 132 -4.54 17.10 -12.31
N GLU A 133 -4.59 18.40 -12.55
CA GLU A 133 -4.89 18.97 -13.88
C GLU A 133 -3.85 18.59 -14.95
N ASP A 134 -2.64 18.19 -14.56
CA ASP A 134 -1.56 17.76 -15.45
C ASP A 134 -1.65 16.26 -15.84
N GLY A 135 -2.67 15.56 -15.34
CA GLY A 135 -2.89 14.13 -15.58
C GLY A 135 -2.08 13.19 -14.68
N LEU A 136 -1.28 13.72 -13.76
CA LEU A 136 -0.72 12.96 -12.65
C LEU A 136 -1.78 12.75 -11.58
N ALA A 137 -1.49 11.86 -10.63
CA ALA A 137 -2.30 11.70 -9.44
C ALA A 137 -1.44 11.59 -8.19
N SER A 138 -2.04 11.87 -7.05
CA SER A 138 -1.48 11.54 -5.73
C SER A 138 -2.55 10.94 -4.86
N GLY A 139 -2.15 10.40 -3.71
CA GLY A 139 -3.13 9.83 -2.83
C GLY A 139 -2.54 9.25 -1.57
N VAL A 140 -3.45 8.62 -0.83
CA VAL A 140 -3.14 7.97 0.43
C VAL A 140 -3.78 6.59 0.42
N PHE A 141 -3.01 5.60 0.81
CA PHE A 141 -3.50 4.25 1.08
C PHE A 141 -3.24 3.95 2.55
N ALA A 142 -4.29 3.60 3.29
CA ALA A 142 -4.20 3.35 4.72
C ALA A 142 -5.00 2.09 5.10
N GLY A 143 -4.64 1.45 6.20
CA GLY A 143 -5.32 0.27 6.72
C GLY A 143 -4.70 -0.27 8.00
N GLY A 144 -5.24 -1.39 8.46
CA GLY A 144 -4.68 -2.16 9.57
C GLY A 144 -3.71 -3.23 9.08
N LEU A 145 -2.61 -3.41 9.80
CA LEU A 145 -1.68 -4.52 9.62
C LEU A 145 -1.65 -5.37 10.89
N ASP A 146 -1.80 -6.69 10.75
CA ASP A 146 -1.75 -7.62 11.87
C ASP A 146 -0.33 -7.70 12.44
N ILE A 147 -0.21 -7.48 13.76
CA ILE A 147 1.05 -7.58 14.50
C ILE A 147 1.64 -8.98 14.39
N ALA A 148 0.80 -10.02 14.39
CA ALA A 148 1.26 -11.40 14.26
C ALA A 148 1.98 -11.63 12.92
N THR A 149 1.50 -11.02 11.84
CA THR A 149 2.13 -11.09 10.52
C THR A 149 3.52 -10.45 10.54
N ILE A 150 3.66 -9.26 11.13
CA ILE A 150 4.96 -8.57 11.26
C ILE A 150 5.94 -9.43 12.07
N ILE A 151 5.50 -9.97 13.21
CA ILE A 151 6.32 -10.82 14.07
C ILE A 151 6.77 -12.08 13.32
N ASN A 152 5.87 -12.72 12.56
CA ASN A 152 6.17 -13.92 11.78
C ASN A 152 7.22 -13.66 10.69
N VAL A 153 7.14 -12.51 10.01
CA VAL A 153 8.14 -12.10 9.02
C VAL A 153 9.52 -11.97 9.69
N VAL A 154 9.62 -11.20 10.76
CA VAL A 154 10.90 -11.00 11.48
C VAL A 154 11.42 -12.30 12.09
N ALA A 155 10.52 -13.20 12.50
CA ALA A 155 10.89 -14.51 13.03
C ALA A 155 11.65 -15.37 12.00
N ASN A 156 11.25 -15.31 10.73
CA ASN A 156 11.77 -16.13 9.64
C ASN A 156 13.07 -15.60 9.02
N GLU A 157 13.33 -14.29 9.11
CA GLU A 157 14.51 -13.62 8.52
C GLU A 157 15.82 -13.80 9.32
N GLY A 158 15.91 -14.79 10.21
CA GLY A 158 17.14 -15.07 10.95
C GLY A 158 17.56 -13.99 11.95
N VAL A 159 16.65 -13.05 12.27
CA VAL A 159 16.89 -11.95 13.22
C VAL A 159 17.20 -12.48 14.63
N ALA A 160 18.04 -11.77 15.38
CA ALA A 160 18.39 -12.13 16.75
C ALA A 160 17.15 -12.15 17.68
N GLN A 161 17.06 -13.13 18.58
CA GLN A 161 15.90 -13.30 19.47
C GLN A 161 15.61 -12.07 20.33
N GLU A 162 16.66 -11.40 20.83
CA GLU A 162 16.53 -10.18 21.63
C GLU A 162 15.82 -9.05 20.88
N LEU A 163 16.06 -8.93 19.57
CA LEU A 163 15.38 -7.94 18.73
C LEU A 163 13.93 -8.34 18.45
N LYS A 164 13.63 -9.65 18.34
CA LYS A 164 12.25 -10.14 18.19
C LYS A 164 11.40 -9.82 19.42
N ASP A 165 11.96 -10.04 20.61
CA ASP A 165 11.27 -9.79 21.88
C ASP A 165 11.03 -8.28 22.08
N LEU A 166 12.02 -7.45 21.73
CA LEU A 166 11.91 -6.00 21.74
C LEU A 166 10.83 -5.51 20.76
N LEU A 167 10.89 -5.97 19.51
CA LEU A 167 9.95 -5.57 18.47
C LEU A 167 8.52 -5.95 18.84
N SER A 168 8.30 -7.19 19.29
CA SER A 168 6.97 -7.65 19.72
C SER A 168 6.40 -6.74 20.82
N SER A 169 7.24 -6.40 21.81
CA SER A 169 6.83 -5.51 22.90
C SER A 169 6.46 -4.11 22.40
N VAL A 170 7.23 -3.56 21.47
CA VAL A 170 6.95 -2.23 20.90
C VAL A 170 5.68 -2.25 20.05
N LEU A 171 5.49 -3.28 19.20
CA LEU A 171 4.33 -3.39 18.32
C LEU A 171 3.01 -3.45 19.09
N TYR A 172 2.94 -4.22 20.19
CA TYR A 172 1.73 -4.25 21.03
C TYR A 172 1.49 -2.95 21.82
N VAL A 173 2.55 -2.20 22.14
CA VAL A 173 2.42 -0.90 22.84
C VAL A 173 1.84 0.17 21.92
N VAL A 174 2.21 0.15 20.65
CA VAL A 174 1.75 1.14 19.65
C VAL A 174 0.50 0.69 18.89
N ALA A 175 0.04 -0.55 19.11
CA ALA A 175 -1.16 -1.09 18.50
C ALA A 175 -2.40 -0.24 18.82
N ASP A 176 -3.18 0.10 17.80
CA ASP A 176 -4.30 1.04 17.91
C ASP A 176 -5.59 0.54 17.25
N LEU A 177 -5.52 -0.55 16.48
CA LEU A 177 -6.66 -1.12 15.76
C LEU A 177 -7.03 -2.52 16.26
N ALA A 178 -8.28 -2.92 15.98
CA ALA A 178 -8.84 -4.22 16.26
C ALA A 178 -8.58 -4.74 17.70
N PRO A 179 -9.21 -4.12 18.72
CA PRO A 179 -9.09 -4.60 20.10
C PRO A 179 -9.72 -5.98 20.28
N ASP A 180 -9.05 -6.83 21.04
CA ASP A 180 -9.56 -8.16 21.43
C ASP A 180 -10.59 -8.08 22.58
N GLU A 181 -11.02 -9.24 23.11
CA GLU A 181 -11.95 -9.30 24.24
C GLU A 181 -11.41 -8.67 25.54
N SER A 182 -10.08 -8.58 25.68
CA SER A 182 -9.39 -7.95 26.80
C SER A 182 -9.22 -6.43 26.61
N GLY A 183 -9.48 -5.93 25.39
CA GLY A 183 -9.28 -4.54 25.00
C GLY A 183 -7.87 -4.24 24.47
N GLU A 184 -7.05 -5.25 24.22
CA GLU A 184 -5.70 -5.11 23.66
C GLU A 184 -5.78 -5.07 22.13
N CYS A 185 -5.27 -4.00 21.51
CA CYS A 185 -5.22 -3.85 20.06
C CYS A 185 -4.30 -4.89 19.43
N GLN A 186 -4.77 -5.54 18.36
CA GLN A 186 -4.05 -6.60 17.65
C GLN A 186 -3.53 -6.14 16.28
N GLN A 187 -3.93 -4.96 15.83
CA GLN A 187 -3.51 -4.38 14.56
C GLN A 187 -2.88 -3.01 14.75
N LEU A 188 -2.00 -2.66 13.81
CA LEU A 188 -1.39 -1.35 13.68
C LEU A 188 -1.97 -0.61 12.50
N SER A 189 -2.38 0.63 12.71
CA SER A 189 -2.68 1.54 11.62
C SER A 189 -1.41 1.90 10.85
N ILE A 190 -1.49 1.76 9.53
CA ILE A 190 -0.44 2.15 8.60
C ILE A 190 -1.02 3.05 7.53
N THR A 191 -0.23 4.05 7.14
CA THR A 191 -0.58 4.98 6.07
C THR A 191 0.60 5.17 5.12
N PHE A 192 0.36 5.00 3.83
CA PHE A 192 1.28 5.26 2.74
C PHE A 192 0.78 6.43 1.90
N GLU A 193 1.62 7.44 1.73
CA GLU A 193 1.41 8.48 0.73
C GLU A 193 2.04 8.04 -0.59
N TYR A 194 1.37 8.31 -1.70
CA TYR A 194 1.88 7.97 -3.02
C TYR A 194 1.68 9.10 -4.03
N THR A 195 2.56 9.09 -5.03
CA THR A 195 2.35 9.77 -6.31
C THR A 195 2.14 8.70 -7.37
N ALA A 196 1.33 9.00 -8.37
CA ALA A 196 0.95 8.07 -9.42
C ALA A 196 1.11 8.73 -10.78
N THR A 197 1.54 7.92 -11.73
CA THR A 197 1.81 8.32 -13.11
C THR A 197 0.86 7.55 -14.04
N PRO A 198 0.21 8.22 -15.01
CA PRO A 198 -0.74 7.55 -15.88
C PRO A 198 -0.05 6.51 -16.77
N VAL A 199 -0.66 5.33 -16.83
CA VAL A 199 -0.25 4.21 -17.69
C VAL A 199 -1.44 3.72 -18.51
N TYR A 200 -1.15 3.04 -19.60
CA TYR A 200 -2.12 2.27 -20.37
C TYR A 200 -1.98 0.80 -20.02
N LEU A 201 -3.08 0.06 -20.04
CA LEU A 201 -3.07 -1.40 -19.89
C LEU A 201 -3.25 -2.06 -21.24
N PHE A 202 -2.58 -3.19 -21.47
CA PHE A 202 -2.93 -4.08 -22.58
C PHE A 202 -4.39 -4.51 -22.44
N ALA A 203 -5.09 -4.61 -23.57
CA ALA A 203 -6.43 -5.19 -23.59
C ALA A 203 -6.37 -6.63 -23.08
N GLU A 204 -7.29 -7.01 -22.21
CA GLU A 204 -7.45 -8.38 -21.75
C GLU A 204 -7.91 -9.24 -22.95
N GLU A 205 -7.24 -10.37 -23.21
CA GLU A 205 -7.61 -11.34 -24.25
C GLU A 205 -8.71 -12.30 -23.80
#